data_AF-X1S692-F1
#
_entry.id   AF-X1S692-F1
#
_cell.length_a   1.000
_cell.length_b   1.000
_cell.length_c   1.000
_cell.angle_alpha   90.00
_cell.angle_beta   90.00
_cell.angle_gamma   90.00
#
_symmetry.space_group_name_H-M   'P 1'
#
loop_
_entity.id
_entity.type
_entity.pdbx_description
1 polymer ?
#
loop_
_entity_poly.entity_id
_entity_poly.type
_entity_poly.pdbx_seq_one_letter_code
_entity_poly.pdbx_strand_id
1 'polypeptide(L)' 'IDYETGIICPPDFKLGRWERQSIPLRVSEHYENLFTEFKVYFEQEMDAIGDDTLEQELEILEKLD' A
#
# COMPACT_ATOMS: atom_id res chain seq x y z
N ILE A 1 28.01 12.18 -0.88
CA ILE A 1 26.87 11.81 -0.03
C ILE A 1 26.30 13.11 0.46
N ASP A 2 25.27 13.59 -0.22
CA ASP A 2 24.46 14.73 0.20
C ASP A 2 23.12 14.15 0.71
N TYR A 3 22.48 14.83 1.67
CA TYR A 3 21.24 14.35 2.28
C TYR A 3 20.06 14.29 1.28
N GLU A 4 20.12 15.04 0.18
CA GLU A 4 19.08 15.01 -0.86
C GLU A 4 19.21 13.81 -1.80
N THR A 5 20.42 13.31 -2.05
CA THR A 5 20.67 12.25 -3.05
C THR A 5 20.84 10.85 -2.47
N GLY A 6 21.07 10.71 -1.16
CA GLY A 6 21.18 9.40 -0.50
C GLY A 6 22.41 8.58 -0.91
N ILE A 7 22.36 7.26 -0.64
CA ILE A 7 23.43 6.32 -1.01
C ILE A 7 23.18 5.81 -2.44
N ILE A 8 24.08 6.13 -3.35
CA ILE A 8 24.02 5.67 -4.74
C ILE A 8 24.40 4.18 -4.78
N CYS A 9 23.46 3.34 -5.23
CA CYS A 9 23.71 1.91 -5.44
C CYS A 9 24.78 1.73 -6.55
N PRO A 10 25.86 0.95 -6.31
CA PRO A 10 26.87 0.71 -7.33
C PRO A 10 26.26 0.04 -8.58
N PRO A 11 26.76 0.36 -9.79
CA PRO A 11 26.17 -0.14 -11.04
C PRO A 11 26.24 -1.67 -11.19
N ASP A 12 27.18 -2.34 -10.51
CA ASP A 12 27.37 -3.79 -10.54
C ASP A 12 26.91 -4.49 -9.24
N PHE A 13 25.83 -3.99 -8.62
CA PHE A 13 25.28 -4.60 -7.42
C PHE A 13 24.67 -5.98 -7.73
N LYS A 14 25.40 -7.04 -7.41
CA LYS A 14 24.92 -8.43 -7.48
C LYS A 14 24.60 -8.92 -6.09
N LEU A 15 23.37 -9.39 -5.90
CA LEU A 15 22.92 -9.95 -4.63
C LEU A 15 23.80 -11.13 -4.23
N GLY A 16 24.36 -11.09 -3.02
CA GLY A 16 25.08 -12.22 -2.45
C GLY A 16 24.17 -13.43 -2.19
N ARG A 17 24.78 -14.60 -1.98
CA ARG A 17 24.05 -15.87 -1.72
C ARG A 17 23.00 -15.78 -0.60
N TRP A 18 23.24 -14.93 0.39
CA TRP A 18 22.42 -14.80 1.60
C TRP A 18 21.56 -13.53 1.61
N GLU A 19 21.59 -12.73 0.56
CA GLU A 19 20.80 -11.51 0.49
C GLU A 19 19.33 -11.85 0.24
N ARG A 20 18.51 -11.62 1.27
CA ARG A 20 17.07 -11.85 1.21
C ARG A 20 16.41 -10.71 0.45
N GLN A 21 15.58 -11.09 -0.52
CA GLN A 21 14.68 -10.17 -1.21
C GLN A 21 13.36 -10.07 -0.45
N SER A 22 12.68 -8.93 -0.58
CA SER A 22 11.28 -8.81 -0.19
C SER A 22 10.44 -9.77 -1.03
N ILE A 23 9.50 -10.45 -0.39
CA ILE A 23 8.48 -11.25 -1.06
C ILE A 23 7.26 -10.34 -1.24
N PRO A 24 6.60 -10.33 -2.41
CA PRO A 24 5.35 -9.62 -2.58
C PRO A 24 4.35 -10.10 -1.52
N LEU A 25 3.93 -9.21 -0.64
CA LEU A 25 2.90 -9.51 0.35
C LEU A 25 1.55 -9.41 -0.34
N ARG A 26 0.68 -10.39 -0.07
CA ARG A 26 -0.72 -10.38 -0.45
C ARG A 26 -1.55 -10.64 0.78
N VAL A 27 -2.70 -10.01 0.84
CA VAL A 27 -3.72 -10.35 1.84
C VAL A 27 -4.33 -11.71 1.48
N SER A 28 -4.87 -12.42 2.47
CA SER A 28 -5.62 -13.63 2.15
C SER A 28 -6.98 -13.26 1.57
N GLU A 29 -7.56 -14.14 0.75
CA GLU A 29 -8.87 -14.00 0.13
C GLU A 29 -9.98 -13.62 1.13
N HIS A 30 -9.86 -14.05 2.38
CA HIS A 30 -10.79 -13.66 3.44
C HIS A 30 -10.82 -12.13 3.69
N TYR A 31 -9.66 -11.47 3.64
CA TYR A 31 -9.55 -10.03 3.86
C TYR A 31 -10.00 -9.22 2.65
N GLU A 32 -9.82 -9.71 1.42
CA GLU A 32 -10.35 -9.06 0.21
C GLU A 32 -11.87 -8.88 0.32
N ASN A 33 -12.57 -9.94 0.73
CA ASN A 33 -14.03 -9.87 0.95
C ASN A 33 -14.41 -8.87 2.05
N LEU A 34 -13.64 -8.82 3.15
CA LEU A 34 -13.88 -7.86 4.23
C LEU A 34 -13.65 -6.42 3.78
N PHE A 35 -12.64 -6.15 2.95
CA PHE A 35 -12.39 -4.80 2.42
C PHE A 35 -13.49 -4.37 1.47
N THR A 36 -13.97 -5.27 0.60
CA THR A 36 -15.11 -5.00 -0.28
C THR A 36 -16.37 -4.65 0.52
N GLU A 37 -16.70 -5.42 1.56
CA GLU A 37 -17.85 -5.12 2.43
C GLU A 37 -17.67 -3.80 3.18
N PHE A 38 -16.47 -3.55 3.72
CA PHE A 38 -16.16 -2.33 4.46
C PHE A 38 -16.21 -1.08 3.59
N LYS A 39 -15.71 -1.15 2.35
CA LYS A 39 -15.70 -0.02 1.39
C LYS A 39 -17.10 0.55 1.19
N VAL A 40 -18.11 -0.31 1.05
CA VAL A 40 -19.52 0.12 0.88
C VAL A 40 -20.02 0.93 2.07
N TYR A 41 -19.70 0.50 3.31
CA TYR A 41 -20.08 1.25 4.51
C TYR A 41 -19.29 2.56 4.61
N PHE A 42 -18.00 2.54 4.26
CA PHE A 42 -17.13 3.71 4.34
C PHE A 42 -17.58 4.83 3.38
N GLU A 43 -17.91 4.49 2.14
CA GLU A 43 -18.45 5.46 1.15
C GLU A 43 -19.75 6.12 1.64
N GLN A 44 -20.67 5.33 2.22
CA GLN A 44 -21.94 5.85 2.75
C GLN A 44 -21.73 6.82 3.92
N GLU A 45 -20.81 6.51 4.83
CA GLU A 45 -20.51 7.36 5.98
C GLU A 45 -19.72 8.61 5.55
N MET A 46 -18.81 8.49 4.59
CA MET A 46 -18.10 9.63 4.01
C MET A 46 -19.06 10.62 3.35
N ASP A 47 -20.01 10.13 2.55
CA ASP A 47 -21.07 10.94 1.95
C ASP A 47 -21.97 11.60 3.01
N ALA A 48 -22.25 10.90 4.12
CA ALA A 48 -23.08 11.41 5.20
C ALA A 48 -22.39 12.52 6.02
N ILE A 49 -21.07 12.43 6.19
CA ILE A 49 -20.25 13.41 6.92
C ILE A 49 -19.84 14.58 6.00
N GLY A 50 -19.76 14.35 4.69
CA GLY A 50 -19.37 15.34 3.69
C GLY A 50 -17.89 15.74 3.80
N ASP A 51 -17.03 14.77 4.12
CA ASP A 51 -15.59 14.98 4.30
C ASP A 51 -14.80 14.41 3.12
N ASP A 52 -14.37 15.29 2.22
CA ASP A 52 -13.59 14.95 1.02
C ASP A 52 -12.14 14.54 1.35
N THR A 53 -11.67 14.70 2.61
CA THR A 53 -10.31 14.28 2.99
C THR A 53 -10.14 12.77 3.09
N LEU A 54 -11.25 12.04 3.17
CA LEU A 54 -11.31 10.59 3.28
C LEU A 54 -11.13 9.84 1.94
N GLU A 55 -10.95 10.59 0.84
CA GLU A 55 -10.62 10.02 -0.48
C GLU A 55 -9.31 9.23 -0.46
N GLN A 56 -8.34 9.61 0.39
CA GLN A 56 -7.05 8.93 0.50
C GLN A 56 -7.21 7.48 1.01
N GLU A 57 -8.10 7.29 1.98
CA GLU A 57 -8.41 5.99 2.57
C GLU A 57 -9.08 5.06 1.55
N LEU A 58 -9.93 5.61 0.69
CA LEU A 58 -10.53 4.91 -0.45
C LEU A 58 -9.47 4.43 -1.44
N GLU A 59 -8.52 5.29 -1.81
CA GLU A 59 -7.40 4.90 -2.68
C GLU A 59 -6.52 3.80 -2.06
N ILE A 60 -6.41 3.75 -0.73
CA ILE A 60 -5.65 2.71 -0.04
C ILE A 60 -6.41 1.38 -0.09
N LEU A 61 -7.73 1.39 0.15
CA LEU A 61 -8.56 0.18 0.06
C LEU A 61 -8.52 -0.41 -1.36
N GLU A 62 -8.56 0.42 -2.40
CA GLU A 62 -8.45 -0.03 -3.80
C GLU A 62 -7.10 -0.66 -4.17
N LYS A 63 -6.03 -0.39 -3.40
CA LYS A 63 -4.73 -1.03 -3.61
C LYS A 63 -4.62 -2.39 -2.92
N LEU A 64 -5.56 -2.71 -2.03
CA LEU A 64 -5.58 -3.92 -1.22
C LEU A 64 -6.56 -4.98 -1.72
N ASP A 65 -7.53 -4.56 -2.55
CA ASP A 65 -8.34 -5.42 -3.43
C ASP A 65 -7.51 -5.95 -4.62
#